data_AF-A0A7V2X9J0-F1
#
_entry.id   AF-A0A7V2X9J0-F1
#
_cell.length_a   1.000
_cell.length_b   1.000
_cell.length_c   1.000
_cell.angle_alpha   90.00
_cell.angle_beta   90.00
_cell.angle_gamma   90.00
#
_symmetry.space_group_name_H-M   'P 1'
#
loop_
_entity.id
_entity.type
_entity.pdbx_description
1 polymer ?
#
loop_
_entity_poly.entity_id
_entity_poly.type
_entity_poly.pdbx_seq_one_letter_code
_entity_poly.pdbx_strand_id
1 'polypeptide(L)'
;MPLRERMASLLSAKPRPRSFLSLYLDLTPDGKGKKRYPLFLKNRLPEILKLFPPHSREQASWERDLLRIRKYLEDDLDPAWKGIALFACPSEDLFLALPTPLPPANSVSLSSHPHLFSLAQQAALYEPCAVLVADSRQARVFVLQEGRPEKQITLLWEDRHTTRFGRMGLSLQKFQRHLQEHAKQRAKETVESLGRMIGRRNLESIFYVAEEG
;
A
#
# COMPACT_ATOMS: atom_id res chain seq x y z
N MET A 1 -2.27 -8.01 10.33
CA MET A 1 -2.93 -9.04 9.49
C MET A 1 -2.69 -8.66 8.03
N PRO A 2 -1.92 -9.47 7.28
CA PRO A 2 -1.63 -9.27 5.86
C PRO A 2 -2.91 -9.19 5.01
N LEU A 3 -2.88 -8.41 3.91
CA LEU A 3 -3.99 -8.30 2.96
C LEU A 3 -4.57 -9.65 2.52
N ARG A 4 -3.73 -10.66 2.25
CA ARG A 4 -4.18 -12.00 1.84
C ARG A 4 -5.06 -12.69 2.88
N GLU A 5 -4.72 -12.59 4.16
CA GLU A 5 -5.54 -13.17 5.23
C GLU A 5 -6.88 -12.44 5.34
N ARG A 6 -6.89 -11.10 5.20
CA ARG A 6 -8.12 -10.30 5.21
C ARG A 6 -9.03 -10.62 4.02
N MET A 7 -8.45 -10.88 2.85
CA MET A 7 -9.20 -11.35 1.69
C MET A 7 -9.74 -12.78 1.91
N ALA A 8 -8.95 -13.66 2.54
CA ALA A 8 -9.40 -15.01 2.87
C ALA A 8 -10.61 -15.00 3.83
N SER A 9 -10.65 -14.08 4.81
CA SER A 9 -11.82 -13.94 5.69
C SER A 9 -13.09 -13.46 4.96
N LEU A 10 -12.96 -12.75 3.84
CA LEU A 10 -14.12 -12.40 3.01
C LEU A 10 -14.70 -13.62 2.28
N LEU A 11 -13.85 -14.59 1.93
CA LEU A 11 -14.24 -15.80 1.21
C LEU A 11 -14.86 -16.87 2.12
N SER A 12 -14.65 -16.80 3.44
CA SER A 12 -15.26 -17.75 4.39
C SER A 12 -16.74 -17.49 4.68
N ALA A 13 -17.27 -16.33 4.29
CA ALA A 13 -18.65 -15.97 4.55
C ALA A 13 -19.62 -16.66 3.58
N LYS A 14 -20.80 -17.05 4.06
CA LYS A 14 -21.74 -17.89 3.28
C LYS A 14 -22.37 -17.11 2.12
N PRO A 15 -22.29 -17.61 0.87
CA PRO A 15 -22.88 -16.93 -0.27
C PRO A 15 -24.41 -16.92 -0.19
N ARG A 16 -25.00 -15.73 -0.31
CA ARG A 16 -26.45 -15.52 -0.42
C ARG A 16 -26.71 -14.38 -1.41
N PRO A 17 -27.78 -14.42 -2.23
CA PRO A 17 -28.08 -13.33 -3.16
C PRO A 17 -28.07 -11.96 -2.46
N ARG A 18 -27.45 -10.96 -3.09
CA ARG A 18 -27.43 -9.56 -2.61
C ARG A 18 -26.95 -9.37 -1.16
N SER A 19 -26.07 -10.24 -0.69
CA SER A 19 -25.60 -10.21 0.70
C SER A 19 -24.29 -9.44 0.87
N PHE A 20 -23.51 -9.28 -0.18
CA PHE A 20 -22.24 -8.54 -0.14
C PHE A 20 -22.31 -7.24 -0.91
N LEU A 21 -21.99 -6.15 -0.24
CA LEU A 21 -21.67 -4.88 -0.85
C LEU A 21 -20.16 -4.83 -1.05
N SER A 22 -19.74 -4.58 -2.28
CA SER A 22 -18.35 -4.28 -2.61
C SER A 22 -18.29 -2.84 -3.08
N LEU A 23 -17.51 -2.02 -2.40
CA LEU A 23 -17.39 -0.59 -2.64
C LEU A 23 -15.93 -0.25 -2.87
N TYR A 24 -15.63 0.36 -4.00
CA TYR A 24 -14.31 0.86 -4.33
C TYR A 24 -14.39 2.37 -4.55
N LEU A 25 -13.57 3.13 -3.85
CA LEU A 25 -13.59 4.58 -3.93
C LEU A 25 -12.21 5.17 -4.18
N ASP A 26 -12.18 6.14 -5.07
CA ASP A 26 -11.11 7.11 -5.25
C ASP A 26 -11.24 8.19 -4.17
N LEU A 27 -10.24 8.25 -3.28
CA LEU A 27 -10.16 9.23 -2.20
C LEU A 27 -9.38 10.49 -2.61
N THR A 28 -8.83 10.53 -3.83
CA THR A 28 -8.04 11.66 -4.27
C THR A 28 -8.89 12.92 -4.40
N PRO A 29 -8.38 14.07 -3.90
CA PRO A 29 -9.02 15.35 -4.15
C PRO A 29 -8.85 15.73 -5.63
N ASP A 30 -9.84 16.43 -6.18
CA ASP A 30 -9.69 17.08 -7.48
C ASP A 30 -8.72 18.27 -7.41
N GLY A 31 -8.45 18.91 -8.56
CA GLY A 31 -7.59 20.09 -8.63
C GLY A 31 -8.06 21.30 -7.79
N LYS A 32 -9.23 21.23 -7.15
CA LYS A 32 -9.78 22.24 -6.24
C LYS A 32 -9.87 21.72 -4.79
N GLY A 33 -9.27 20.58 -4.46
CA GLY A 33 -9.28 20.00 -3.13
C GLY A 33 -10.54 19.22 -2.76
N LYS A 34 -11.53 19.09 -3.67
CA LYS A 34 -12.79 18.41 -3.40
C LYS A 34 -12.71 16.92 -3.75
N LYS A 35 -13.12 16.07 -2.80
CA LYS A 35 -13.22 14.62 -3.02
C LYS A 35 -14.45 14.31 -3.90
N ARG A 36 -14.32 13.37 -4.84
CA ARG A 36 -15.39 13.02 -5.79
C ARG A 36 -16.34 11.93 -5.29
N TYR A 37 -15.86 11.04 -4.41
CA TYR A 37 -16.66 9.92 -3.91
C TYR A 37 -17.94 10.32 -3.15
N PRO A 38 -18.04 11.46 -2.41
CA PRO A 38 -19.26 11.77 -1.67
C PRO A 38 -20.49 11.92 -2.58
N LEU A 39 -20.32 12.54 -3.75
CA LEU A 39 -21.39 12.66 -4.75
C LEU A 39 -21.77 11.29 -5.33
N PHE A 40 -20.76 10.46 -5.62
CA PHE A 40 -20.99 9.09 -6.08
C PHE A 40 -21.81 8.27 -5.08
N LEU A 41 -21.45 8.31 -3.79
CA LEU A 41 -22.18 7.62 -2.73
C LEU A 41 -23.59 8.17 -2.53
N LYS A 42 -23.76 9.49 -2.57
CA LYS A 42 -25.08 10.13 -2.46
C LYS A 42 -26.04 9.64 -3.54
N ASN A 43 -25.54 9.40 -4.75
CA ASN A 43 -26.35 8.92 -5.86
C ASN A 43 -26.56 7.41 -5.86
N ARG A 44 -25.56 6.61 -5.46
CA ARG A 44 -25.62 5.14 -5.58
C ARG A 44 -26.18 4.42 -4.37
N LEU A 45 -25.88 4.87 -3.16
CA LEU A 45 -26.32 4.18 -1.95
C LEU A 45 -27.86 4.10 -1.82
N PRO A 46 -28.63 5.16 -2.13
CA PRO A 46 -30.09 5.08 -2.12
C PRO A 46 -30.65 4.08 -3.14
N GLU A 47 -30.02 3.97 -4.32
CA GLU A 47 -30.44 2.99 -5.35
C GLU A 47 -30.26 1.55 -4.88
N ILE A 48 -29.25 1.28 -4.05
CA ILE A 48 -29.05 -0.03 -3.43
C ILE A 48 -30.16 -0.35 -2.44
N LEU A 49 -30.57 0.61 -1.61
CA LEU A 49 -31.66 0.42 -0.65
C LEU A 49 -32.99 0.12 -1.34
N LYS A 50 -33.25 0.71 -2.52
CA LYS A 50 -34.45 0.45 -3.32
C LYS A 50 -34.53 -0.99 -3.85
N LEU A 51 -33.44 -1.75 -3.84
CA LEU A 51 -33.44 -3.16 -4.25
C LEU A 51 -34.14 -4.08 -3.24
N PHE A 52 -34.40 -3.59 -2.03
CA PHE A 52 -35.04 -4.32 -0.95
C PHE A 52 -36.47 -3.82 -0.73
N PRO A 53 -37.40 -4.70 -0.31
CA PRO A 53 -38.76 -4.28 0.01
C PRO A 53 -38.76 -3.22 1.12
N PRO A 54 -39.61 -2.18 1.01
CA PRO A 54 -39.68 -1.13 2.01
C PRO A 54 -40.13 -1.69 3.36
N HIS A 55 -39.51 -1.21 4.44
CA HIS A 55 -39.73 -1.63 5.83
C HIS A 55 -39.35 -3.11 6.11
N SER A 56 -38.58 -3.74 5.24
CA SER A 56 -38.06 -5.08 5.48
C SER A 56 -36.89 -5.08 6.48
N ARG A 57 -36.69 -6.20 7.17
CA ARG A 57 -35.53 -6.41 8.05
C ARG A 57 -34.20 -6.27 7.30
N GLU A 58 -34.19 -6.66 6.03
CA GLU A 58 -33.02 -6.55 5.15
C GLU A 58 -32.68 -5.09 4.87
N GLN A 59 -33.67 -4.28 4.48
CA GLN A 59 -33.48 -2.85 4.26
C GLN A 59 -32.92 -2.16 5.51
N ALA A 60 -33.50 -2.41 6.69
CA ALA A 60 -33.02 -1.83 7.96
C ALA A 60 -31.60 -2.30 8.35
N SER A 61 -31.18 -3.48 7.91
CA SER A 61 -29.82 -3.98 8.13
C SER A 61 -28.83 -3.28 7.19
N TRP A 62 -29.21 -3.10 5.93
CA TRP A 62 -28.43 -2.33 4.97
C TRP A 62 -28.32 -0.85 5.34
N GLU A 63 -29.37 -0.21 5.82
CA GLU A 63 -29.31 1.19 6.27
C GLU A 63 -28.27 1.39 7.37
N ARG A 64 -28.19 0.46 8.33
CA ARG A 64 -27.18 0.47 9.39
C ARG A 64 -25.76 0.34 8.84
N ASP A 65 -25.52 -0.60 7.93
CA ASP A 65 -24.19 -0.77 7.33
C ASP A 65 -23.80 0.41 6.43
N LEU A 66 -24.74 0.98 5.66
CA LEU A 66 -24.47 2.16 4.85
C LEU A 66 -24.16 3.39 5.71
N LEU A 67 -24.79 3.53 6.89
CA LEU A 67 -24.45 4.56 7.86
C LEU A 67 -23.04 4.32 8.44
N ARG A 68 -22.71 3.07 8.78
CA ARG A 68 -21.37 2.67 9.25
C ARG A 68 -20.30 2.99 8.22
N ILE A 69 -20.56 2.74 6.93
CA ILE A 69 -19.68 3.10 5.82
C ILE A 69 -19.44 4.61 5.77
N ARG A 70 -20.50 5.41 5.81
CA ARG A 70 -20.37 6.88 5.76
C ARG A 70 -19.53 7.40 6.92
N LYS A 71 -19.82 6.93 8.13
CA LYS A 71 -19.08 7.31 9.33
C LYS A 71 -17.58 6.97 9.21
N TYR A 72 -17.28 5.74 8.80
CA TYR A 72 -15.89 5.31 8.61
C TYR A 72 -15.13 6.19 7.60
N LEU A 73 -15.79 6.59 6.50
CA LEU A 73 -15.17 7.44 5.48
C LEU A 73 -14.94 8.90 5.92
N GLU A 74 -15.67 9.36 6.93
CA GLU A 74 -15.57 10.71 7.48
C GLU A 74 -14.58 10.79 8.65
N ASP A 75 -14.60 9.81 9.55
CA ASP A 75 -13.92 9.89 10.84
C ASP A 75 -12.57 9.14 10.88
N ASP A 76 -12.42 8.03 10.15
CA ASP A 76 -11.38 7.02 10.42
C ASP A 76 -10.28 6.90 9.34
N LEU A 77 -10.30 7.75 8.30
CA LEU A 77 -9.39 7.64 7.16
C LEU A 77 -8.18 8.58 7.25
N ASP A 78 -6.98 7.99 7.29
CA ASP A 78 -5.71 8.69 7.08
C ASP A 78 -5.69 9.34 5.67
N PRO A 79 -5.52 10.68 5.57
CA PRO A 79 -5.49 11.41 4.30
C PRO A 79 -4.43 10.95 3.31
N ALA A 80 -3.40 10.22 3.75
CA ALA A 80 -2.37 9.69 2.87
C ALA A 80 -2.89 8.57 1.95
N TRP A 81 -4.06 7.99 2.23
CA TRP A 81 -4.64 6.94 1.38
C TRP A 81 -5.32 7.55 0.16
N LYS A 82 -4.96 7.05 -1.03
CA LYS A 82 -5.53 7.53 -2.29
C LYS A 82 -6.78 6.78 -2.69
N GLY A 83 -7.02 5.60 -2.11
CA GLY A 83 -8.21 4.80 -2.38
C GLY A 83 -8.64 3.97 -1.18
N ILE A 84 -9.79 3.35 -1.31
CA ILE A 84 -10.31 2.37 -0.36
C ILE A 84 -11.15 1.32 -1.08
N ALA A 85 -11.00 0.07 -0.66
CA ALA A 85 -11.94 -1.01 -0.93
C ALA A 85 -12.66 -1.37 0.38
N LEU A 86 -13.99 -1.41 0.35
CA LEU A 86 -14.83 -1.70 1.51
C LEU A 86 -15.81 -2.81 1.17
N PHE A 87 -15.94 -3.75 2.10
CA PHE A 87 -16.88 -4.85 2.01
C PHE A 87 -17.80 -4.85 3.23
N ALA A 88 -19.10 -5.00 2.97
CA ALA A 88 -20.09 -5.15 4.02
C ALA A 88 -21.03 -6.33 3.71
N CYS A 89 -21.35 -7.12 4.72
CA CYS A 89 -22.36 -8.17 4.65
C CYS A 89 -23.19 -8.18 5.96
N PRO A 90 -24.39 -7.56 5.95
CA PRO A 90 -25.19 -7.40 7.18
C PRO A 90 -25.59 -8.72 7.82
N SER A 91 -25.77 -9.79 7.03
CA SER A 91 -26.19 -11.09 7.56
C SER A 91 -25.12 -11.81 8.39
N GLU A 92 -23.85 -11.44 8.21
CA GLU A 92 -22.69 -12.01 8.91
C GLU A 92 -22.00 -10.96 9.80
N ASP A 93 -22.62 -9.78 9.98
CA ASP A 93 -22.02 -8.59 10.64
C ASP A 93 -20.60 -8.26 10.15
N LEU A 94 -20.35 -8.54 8.86
CA LEU A 94 -19.04 -8.37 8.28
C LEU A 94 -18.89 -6.92 7.81
N PHE A 95 -17.83 -6.27 8.28
CA PHE A 95 -17.41 -4.97 7.80
C PHE A 95 -15.88 -4.96 7.69
N LEU A 96 -15.37 -4.85 6.47
CA LEU A 96 -13.95 -4.82 6.20
C LEU A 96 -13.60 -3.61 5.32
N ALA A 97 -12.79 -2.72 5.85
CA ALA A 97 -12.21 -1.60 5.12
C ALA A 97 -10.73 -1.85 4.84
N LEU A 98 -10.34 -1.68 3.57
CA LEU A 98 -8.99 -1.86 3.06
C LEU A 98 -8.57 -0.58 2.34
N PRO A 99 -7.95 0.37 3.04
CA PRO A 99 -7.34 1.53 2.39
C PRO A 99 -6.25 1.09 1.39
N THR A 100 -6.15 1.78 0.25
CA THR A 100 -5.23 1.43 -0.84
C THR A 100 -4.36 2.64 -1.25
N PRO A 101 -3.08 2.41 -1.61
CA PRO A 101 -2.19 3.50 -1.99
C PRO A 101 -2.43 4.00 -3.42
N LEU A 102 -3.07 3.20 -4.28
CA LEU A 102 -3.55 3.62 -5.60
C LEU A 102 -5.07 3.86 -5.57
N PRO A 103 -5.56 4.91 -6.25
CA PRO A 103 -6.99 5.18 -6.37
C PRO A 103 -7.67 4.16 -7.30
N PRO A 104 -8.65 3.37 -6.83
CA PRO A 104 -9.46 2.54 -7.71
C PRO A 104 -10.52 3.39 -8.43
N ALA A 105 -11.09 2.87 -9.51
CA ALA A 105 -12.28 3.48 -10.11
C ALA A 105 -13.47 3.39 -9.13
N ASN A 106 -14.17 4.52 -8.94
CA ASN A 106 -15.38 4.57 -8.12
C ASN A 106 -16.41 3.55 -8.62
N SER A 107 -16.69 2.53 -7.83
CA SER A 107 -17.65 1.48 -8.17
C SER A 107 -18.33 0.96 -6.92
N VAL A 108 -19.57 0.51 -7.09
CA VAL A 108 -20.33 -0.13 -6.03
C VAL A 108 -21.15 -1.25 -6.65
N SER A 109 -21.12 -2.42 -6.03
CA SER A 109 -21.86 -3.58 -6.46
C SER A 109 -22.46 -4.32 -5.28
N LEU A 110 -23.60 -4.96 -5.54
CA LEU A 110 -24.27 -5.82 -4.59
C LEU A 110 -24.40 -7.21 -5.21
N SER A 111 -23.74 -8.19 -4.60
CA SER A 111 -23.59 -9.53 -5.16
C SER A 111 -23.67 -10.63 -4.10
N SER A 112 -23.69 -11.88 -4.55
CA SER A 112 -23.66 -13.05 -3.65
C SER A 112 -22.30 -13.35 -3.07
N HIS A 113 -21.25 -12.79 -3.66
CA HIS A 113 -19.86 -12.93 -3.25
C HIS A 113 -19.19 -11.55 -3.25
N PRO A 114 -18.16 -11.33 -2.42
CA PRO A 114 -17.36 -10.12 -2.48
C PRO A 114 -16.65 -10.02 -3.84
N HIS A 115 -16.72 -8.85 -4.48
CA HIS A 115 -16.05 -8.62 -5.75
C HIS A 115 -14.58 -8.30 -5.49
N LEU A 116 -13.71 -9.32 -5.48
CA LEU A 116 -12.30 -9.19 -5.13
C LEU A 116 -11.37 -8.89 -6.32
N PHE A 117 -11.86 -8.97 -7.55
CA PHE A 117 -11.00 -8.92 -8.74
C PHE A 117 -10.19 -7.62 -8.86
N SER A 118 -10.83 -6.48 -8.61
CA SER A 118 -10.15 -5.17 -8.60
C SER A 118 -9.04 -5.11 -7.54
N LEU A 119 -9.28 -5.68 -6.36
CA LEU A 119 -8.31 -5.79 -5.29
C LEU A 119 -7.17 -6.76 -5.63
N ALA A 120 -7.47 -7.89 -6.26
CA ALA A 120 -6.48 -8.89 -6.66
C ALA A 120 -5.51 -8.34 -7.72
N GLN A 121 -6.02 -7.58 -8.71
CA GLN A 121 -5.18 -6.89 -9.68
C GLN A 121 -4.24 -5.88 -9.00
N GLN A 122 -4.73 -5.13 -8.03
CA GLN A 122 -3.90 -4.18 -7.29
C GLN A 122 -2.92 -4.88 -6.34
N ALA A 123 -3.31 -5.97 -5.69
CA ALA A 123 -2.46 -6.73 -4.77
C ALA A 123 -1.20 -7.28 -5.45
N ALA A 124 -1.29 -7.68 -6.73
CA ALA A 124 -0.13 -8.07 -7.52
C ALA A 124 0.89 -6.93 -7.71
N LEU A 125 0.44 -5.66 -7.68
CA LEU A 125 1.32 -4.49 -7.74
C LEU A 125 1.94 -4.11 -6.39
N TYR A 126 1.48 -4.74 -5.29
CA TYR A 126 1.89 -4.43 -3.92
C TYR A 126 2.67 -5.55 -3.26
N GLU A 127 3.28 -6.42 -4.06
CA GLU A 127 4.18 -7.43 -3.54
C GLU A 127 5.30 -6.77 -2.72
N PRO A 128 5.66 -7.34 -1.56
CA PRO A 128 6.70 -6.76 -0.71
C PRO A 128 7.98 -6.59 -1.51
N CYS A 129 8.45 -5.36 -1.61
CA CYS A 129 9.68 -5.05 -2.33
C CYS A 129 10.57 -4.12 -1.50
N ALA A 130 11.87 -4.24 -1.69
CA ALA A 130 12.83 -3.32 -1.11
C ALA A 130 13.36 -2.37 -2.18
N VAL A 131 13.44 -1.09 -1.86
CA VAL A 131 14.11 -0.08 -2.69
C VAL A 131 15.37 0.36 -1.95
N LEU A 132 16.52 0.13 -2.57
CA LEU A 132 17.80 0.62 -2.10
C LEU A 132 18.21 1.81 -2.98
N VAL A 133 18.29 2.99 -2.37
CA VAL A 133 18.85 4.19 -2.99
C VAL A 133 20.22 4.41 -2.38
N ALA A 134 21.29 4.40 -3.18
CA ALA A 134 22.64 4.58 -2.65
C ALA A 134 23.45 5.56 -3.51
N ASP A 135 24.25 6.37 -2.84
CA ASP A 135 25.26 7.25 -3.43
C ASP A 135 26.65 6.97 -2.82
N SER A 136 27.62 7.83 -3.11
CA SER A 136 29.00 7.69 -2.61
C SER A 136 29.17 7.96 -1.09
N ARG A 137 28.16 8.47 -0.40
CA ARG A 137 28.20 8.93 1.00
C ARG A 137 27.09 8.37 1.88
N GLN A 138 26.01 7.87 1.31
CA GLN A 138 24.88 7.33 2.03
C GLN A 138 24.15 6.23 1.25
N ALA A 139 23.48 5.34 1.98
CA ALA A 139 22.50 4.42 1.45
C ALA A 139 21.21 4.50 2.25
N ARG A 140 20.08 4.59 1.54
CA ARG A 140 18.74 4.58 2.08
C ARG A 140 18.04 3.33 1.62
N VAL A 141 17.63 2.51 2.59
CA VAL A 141 16.87 1.28 2.34
C VAL A 141 15.43 1.53 2.75
N PHE A 142 14.51 1.30 1.82
CA PHE A 142 13.07 1.32 2.04
C PHE A 142 12.54 -0.11 1.87
N VAL A 143 11.76 -0.59 2.82
CA VAL A 143 10.94 -1.80 2.62
C VAL A 143 9.51 -1.35 2.42
N LEU A 144 9.00 -1.61 1.22
CA LEU A 144 7.63 -1.36 0.83
C LEU A 144 6.78 -2.59 1.16
N GLN A 145 5.69 -2.38 1.90
CA GLN A 145 4.66 -3.38 2.15
C GLN A 145 3.31 -2.77 1.79
N GLU A 146 2.47 -3.52 1.06
CA GLU A 146 1.15 -3.04 0.63
C GLU A 146 1.22 -1.68 -0.11
N GLY A 147 2.33 -1.46 -0.85
CA GLY A 147 2.61 -0.24 -1.60
C GLY A 147 2.97 1.01 -0.76
N ARG A 148 3.32 0.85 0.52
CA ARG A 148 3.83 1.94 1.39
C ARG A 148 5.16 1.59 2.05
N PRO A 149 6.03 2.58 2.35
CA PRO A 149 7.24 2.35 3.13
C PRO A 149 6.86 2.00 4.57
N GLU A 150 7.10 0.74 4.95
CA GLU A 150 6.88 0.26 6.33
C GLU A 150 8.11 0.57 7.19
N LYS A 151 9.31 0.47 6.60
CA LYS A 151 10.59 0.72 7.28
C LYS A 151 11.55 1.48 6.39
N GLN A 152 12.27 2.42 6.99
CA GLN A 152 13.36 3.15 6.38
C GLN A 152 14.59 3.05 7.27
N ILE A 153 15.75 2.73 6.66
CA ILE A 153 17.06 2.89 7.29
C ILE A 153 17.90 3.80 6.41
N THR A 154 18.60 4.75 7.03
CA THR A 154 19.63 5.55 6.37
C THR A 154 20.98 5.14 6.96
N LEU A 155 21.87 4.66 6.10
CA LEU A 155 23.28 4.43 6.40
C LEU A 155 24.05 5.65 5.89
N LEU A 156 24.86 6.24 6.76
CA LEU A 156 25.77 7.33 6.42
C LEU A 156 27.20 6.81 6.51
N TRP A 157 28.00 7.09 5.51
CA TRP A 157 29.42 6.77 5.52
C TRP A 157 30.23 8.06 5.66
N GLU A 158 31.05 8.16 6.70
CA GLU A 158 32.03 9.24 6.80
C GLU A 158 33.10 9.04 5.72
N ASP A 159 33.34 10.06 4.89
CA ASP A 159 34.55 10.15 4.06
C ASP A 159 35.75 10.40 4.97
N ARG A 160 36.23 9.35 5.65
CA ARG A 160 37.58 9.37 6.20
C ARG A 160 38.51 9.10 5.04
N HIS A 161 39.35 10.09 4.74
CA HIS A 161 40.45 10.09 3.76
C HIS A 161 40.16 10.79 2.42
N THR A 162 39.95 12.12 2.46
CA THR A 162 40.56 12.99 1.46
C THR A 162 42.07 13.10 1.74
N THR A 163 42.79 11.99 1.55
CA THR A 163 44.26 12.04 1.59
C THR A 163 44.69 12.93 0.43
N ARG A 164 45.46 13.96 0.76
CA ARG A 164 46.05 15.02 -0.08
C ARG A 164 46.97 14.52 -1.22
N PHE A 165 46.79 13.29 -1.70
CA PHE A 165 47.68 12.54 -2.60
C PHE A 165 47.32 12.64 -4.08
N GLY A 166 46.23 13.33 -4.44
CA GLY A 166 45.80 13.50 -5.84
C GLY A 166 46.62 14.50 -6.67
N ARG A 167 47.77 15.01 -6.19
CA ARG A 167 48.59 16.01 -6.93
C ARG A 167 49.87 15.47 -7.57
N MET A 168 50.19 14.19 -7.45
CA MET A 168 51.46 13.66 -7.93
C MET A 168 51.33 12.30 -8.60
N GLY A 169 50.57 12.25 -9.70
CA GLY A 169 50.80 11.40 -10.88
C GLY A 169 51.15 9.90 -10.74
N LEU A 170 51.05 9.25 -9.58
CA LEU A 170 51.54 7.90 -9.35
C LEU A 170 50.51 7.04 -8.62
N SER A 171 49.98 6.07 -9.38
CA SER A 171 49.08 4.97 -9.01
C SER A 171 47.58 5.28 -8.88
N LEU A 172 47.00 5.75 -9.99
CA LEU A 172 45.55 5.66 -10.25
C LEU A 172 44.98 4.26 -9.92
N GLN A 173 45.72 3.18 -10.18
CA GLN A 173 45.28 1.81 -9.88
C GLN A 173 45.13 1.50 -8.38
N LYS A 174 45.99 2.03 -7.49
CA LYS A 174 45.86 1.77 -6.05
C LYS A 174 44.73 2.58 -5.42
N PHE A 175 44.54 3.81 -5.91
CA PHE A 175 43.40 4.65 -5.53
C PHE A 175 42.07 4.03 -6.01
N GLN A 176 42.03 3.52 -7.25
CA GLN A 176 40.88 2.78 -7.78
C GLN A 176 40.58 1.49 -6.99
N ARG A 177 41.61 0.73 -6.58
CA ARG A 177 41.44 -0.47 -5.73
C ARG A 177 40.88 -0.13 -4.35
N HIS A 178 41.39 0.93 -3.70
CA HIS A 178 40.84 1.40 -2.43
C HIS A 178 39.39 1.87 -2.56
N LEU A 179 39.05 2.61 -3.62
CA LEU A 179 37.66 3.01 -3.90
C LEU A 179 36.75 1.79 -4.14
N GLN A 180 37.24 0.77 -4.85
CA GLN A 180 36.52 -0.49 -5.06
C GLN A 180 36.34 -1.30 -3.78
N GLU A 181 37.33 -1.31 -2.88
CA GLU A 181 37.24 -1.97 -1.57
C GLU A 181 36.23 -1.29 -0.66
N HIS A 182 36.22 0.05 -0.62
CA HIS A 182 35.21 0.81 0.10
C HIS A 182 33.80 0.58 -0.48
N ALA A 183 33.65 0.56 -1.81
CA ALA A 183 32.37 0.24 -2.45
C ALA A 183 31.89 -1.18 -2.10
N LYS A 184 32.78 -2.18 -2.09
CA LYS A 184 32.45 -3.56 -1.68
C LYS A 184 32.03 -3.65 -0.22
N GLN A 185 32.75 -2.97 0.68
CA GLN A 185 32.44 -2.98 2.10
C GLN A 185 31.08 -2.33 2.39
N ARG A 186 30.80 -1.18 1.75
CA ARG A 186 29.52 -0.47 1.85
C ARG A 186 28.37 -1.29 1.28
N ALA A 187 28.58 -1.97 0.15
CA ALA A 187 27.59 -2.88 -0.41
C ALA A 187 27.29 -4.04 0.54
N LYS A 188 28.32 -4.62 1.17
CA LYS A 188 28.17 -5.69 2.15
C LYS A 188 27.37 -5.24 3.38
N GLU A 189 27.71 -4.09 3.97
CA GLU A 189 26.97 -3.52 5.12
C GLU A 189 25.51 -3.23 4.79
N THR A 190 25.25 -2.75 3.57
CA THR A 190 23.89 -2.48 3.08
C THR A 190 23.09 -3.78 2.93
N VAL A 191 23.67 -4.81 2.33
CA VAL A 191 23.02 -6.13 2.18
C VAL A 191 22.77 -6.80 3.53
N GLU A 192 23.71 -6.72 4.46
CA GLU A 192 23.54 -7.26 5.82
C GLU A 192 22.45 -6.53 6.61
N SER A 193 22.39 -5.20 6.48
CA SER A 193 21.35 -4.38 7.11
C SER A 193 19.97 -4.66 6.51
N LEU A 194 19.90 -4.79 5.18
CA LEU A 194 18.70 -5.21 4.47
C LEU A 194 18.23 -6.60 4.93
N GLY A 195 19.14 -7.58 5.02
CA GLY A 195 18.83 -8.93 5.51
C GLY A 195 18.28 -8.94 6.95
N ARG A 196 18.88 -8.13 7.85
CA ARG A 196 18.36 -7.94 9.21
C ARG A 196 16.97 -7.29 9.23
N MET A 197 16.70 -6.36 8.32
CA MET A 197 15.44 -5.63 8.27
C MET A 197 14.27 -6.44 7.70
N ILE A 198 14.56 -7.32 6.73
CA ILE A 198 13.59 -8.24 6.11
C ILE A 198 13.21 -9.37 7.08
N GLY A 199 14.17 -9.89 7.86
CA GLY A 199 13.94 -11.02 8.77
C GLY A 199 13.52 -12.29 8.01
N ARG A 200 12.41 -12.93 8.43
CA ARG A 200 11.82 -14.11 7.76
C ARG A 200 10.78 -13.78 6.66
N ARG A 201 10.66 -12.53 6.26
CA ARG A 201 9.65 -12.11 5.28
C ARG A 201 10.14 -12.43 3.86
N ASN A 202 9.26 -12.91 2.99
CA ASN A 202 9.57 -13.01 1.56
C ASN A 202 9.50 -11.62 0.93
N LEU A 203 10.63 -11.15 0.38
CA LEU A 203 10.62 -10.11 -0.62
C LEU A 203 10.46 -10.77 -1.98
N GLU A 204 9.56 -10.24 -2.81
CA GLU A 204 9.39 -10.71 -4.18
C GLU A 204 10.35 -9.97 -5.14
N SER A 205 10.79 -8.75 -4.78
CA SER A 205 11.67 -7.94 -5.63
C SER A 205 12.54 -6.95 -4.85
N ILE A 206 13.75 -6.70 -5.36
CA ILE A 206 14.68 -5.66 -4.84
C ILE A 206 15.01 -4.73 -6.00
N PHE A 207 14.72 -3.44 -5.83
CA PHE A 207 15.09 -2.38 -6.76
C PHE A 207 16.31 -1.62 -6.23
N TYR A 208 17.29 -1.37 -7.10
CA TYR A 208 18.47 -0.56 -6.78
C TYR A 208 18.47 0.70 -7.64
N VAL A 209 18.63 1.85 -6.98
CA VAL A 209 18.77 3.16 -7.62
C VAL A 209 20.09 3.77 -7.18
N ALA A 210 20.96 4.07 -8.14
CA ALA A 210 22.14 4.88 -7.87
C ALA A 210 21.74 6.36 -7.94
N GLU A 211 21.97 7.11 -6.86
CA GLU A 211 21.89 8.58 -6.89
C GLU A 211 23.27 9.11 -7.31
N GLU A 212 23.35 9.75 -8.48
CA GLU A 212 24.53 10.55 -8.84
C GLU A 212 24.45 11.86 -8.05
N GLY A 213 25.30 11.98 -7.03
CA GLY A 213 25.52 13.22 -6.28
C GLY A 213 26.73 14.00 -6.79
#